data_AF-A0A7J4B3K6-F1
#
_entry.id   AF-A0A7J4B3K6-F1
#
_cell.length_a   1.000
_cell.length_b   1.000
_cell.length_c   1.000
_cell.angle_alpha   90.00
_cell.angle_beta   90.00
_cell.angle_gamma   90.00
#
_symmetry.space_group_name_H-M   'P 1'
#
loop_
_entity.id
_entity.type
_entity.pdbx_description
1 polymer ?
#
loop_
_entity_poly.entity_id
_entity_poly.type
_entity_poly.pdbx_seq_one_letter_code
_entity_poly.pdbx_strand_id
1 'polypeptide(L)' 'MKGIEPGRVCVKLRGRDAGSKCVITKVLDGSFVEVLTAARKKGTRKVNISHLEMLDKVVDVADENAVKKVLS' A
#
# COMPACT_ATOMS: atom_id res chain seq x y z
N MET A 1 15.46 -9.80 2.63
CA MET A 1 14.02 -9.43 2.53
C MET A 1 13.88 -8.39 1.44
N LYS A 2 13.55 -8.80 0.21
CA LYS A 2 13.49 -7.91 -0.96
C LYS A 2 12.03 -7.85 -1.36
N GLY A 3 11.35 -6.74 -1.12
CA GLY A 3 9.90 -6.71 -1.26
C GLY A 3 9.24 -5.47 -0.70
N ILE A 4 9.66 -5.01 0.47
CA ILE A 4 8.90 -4.02 1.24
C ILE A 4 9.62 -2.69 1.20
N GLU A 5 9.33 -1.93 0.15
CA GLU A 5 9.88 -0.61 -0.06
C GLU A 5 8.72 0.38 -0.18
N PRO A 6 8.87 1.62 0.33
CA PRO A 6 7.91 2.68 0.08
C PRO A 6 7.74 2.85 -1.43
N GLY A 7 6.49 2.98 -1.88
CA GLY A 7 6.15 3.07 -3.30
C GLY A 7 5.69 1.76 -3.93
N ARG A 8 5.83 0.64 -3.24
CA ARG A 8 5.32 -0.62 -3.80
C ARG A 8 3.80 -0.66 -3.78
N VAL A 9 3.23 -1.12 -4.89
CA VAL A 9 1.79 -1.39 -4.99
C VAL A 9 1.51 -2.74 -4.35
N CYS A 10 0.45 -2.79 -3.56
CA CYS A 10 -0.05 -4.01 -2.97
C CYS A 10 -1.57 -4.09 -3.13
N VAL A 11 -2.11 -5.29 -2.92
CA VAL A 11 -3.55 -5.52 -2.82
C VAL A 11 -3.82 -6.08 -1.42
N LYS A 12 -4.84 -5.54 -0.77
CA LYS A 12 -5.26 -6.04 0.54
C LYS A 12 -6.13 -7.28 0.34
N LEU A 13 -5.69 -8.42 0.86
CA LEU A 13 -6.44 -9.68 0.71
C LEU A 13 -7.57 -9.81 1.73
N ARG A 14 -7.39 -9.24 2.94
CA ARG A 14 -8.28 -9.47 4.08
C ARG A 14 -8.63 -8.18 4.82
N GLY A 15 -9.86 -8.12 5.36
CA GLY A 15 -10.38 -7.02 6.17
C GLY A 15 -11.33 -6.08 5.43
N ARG A 16 -11.59 -4.92 6.03
CA ARG A 16 -12.61 -3.95 5.55
C ARG A 16 -12.34 -3.36 4.16
N ASP A 17 -11.07 -3.29 3.77
CA ASP A 17 -10.64 -2.77 2.47
C ASP A 17 -10.11 -3.91 1.56
N ALA A 18 -10.57 -5.15 1.78
CA ALA A 18 -10.17 -6.30 0.98
C ALA A 18 -10.53 -6.10 -0.50
N GLY A 19 -9.66 -6.55 -1.41
CA GLY A 19 -9.79 -6.36 -2.86
C GLY A 19 -9.42 -4.95 -3.35
N SER A 20 -9.14 -4.01 -2.44
CA SER A 20 -8.69 -2.68 -2.84
C SER A 20 -7.19 -2.65 -3.09
N LYS A 21 -6.78 -1.90 -4.12
CA LYS A 21 -5.39 -1.53 -4.35
C LYS A 21 -4.92 -0.59 -3.26
N CYS A 22 -3.67 -0.76 -2.86
CA CYS A 22 -2.99 0.06 -1.88
C CYS A 22 -1.55 0.32 -2.30
N VAL A 23 -0.98 1.39 -1.76
CA VAL A 23 0.44 1.75 -1.95
C VAL A 23 1.07 1.90 -0.57
N ILE A 24 2.26 1.33 -0.40
CA ILE A 24 3.04 1.46 0.83
C ILE A 24 3.63 2.88 0.86
N THR A 25 3.26 3.67 1.86
CA THR A 25 3.83 5.01 2.05
C THR A 25 5.06 4.96 2.95
N LYS A 26 4.98 4.16 4.02
CA LYS A 26 6.05 4.04 5.02
C LYS A 26 6.12 2.64 5.58
N VAL A 27 7.33 2.16 5.81
CA VAL A 27 7.57 0.93 6.58
C VAL A 27 7.73 1.33 8.03
N LEU A 28 6.91 0.77 8.92
CA LEU A 28 6.94 1.10 10.34
C LEU A 28 7.86 0.12 11.07
N ASP A 29 7.56 -1.16 10.95
CA ASP A 29 8.23 -2.26 11.65
C ASP A 29 8.39 -3.44 10.67
N GLY A 30 9.16 -4.47 11.05
CA GLY A 30 9.36 -5.67 10.20
C GLY A 30 8.07 -6.45 9.86
N SER A 31 6.98 -6.22 10.61
CA SER A 31 5.67 -6.86 10.41
C SER A 31 4.56 -5.88 10.00
N PHE A 32 4.81 -4.56 10.08
CA PHE A 32 3.79 -3.55 9.87
C PHE A 32 4.24 -2.46 8.90
N VAL A 33 3.32 -2.13 8.00
CA VAL A 33 3.50 -1.06 7.02
C VAL A 33 2.34 -0.10 7.10
N GLU A 34 2.62 1.14 6.74
CA GLU A 34 1.62 2.17 6.54
C GLU A 34 1.25 2.21 5.05
N VAL A 35 -0.03 2.07 4.77
CA VAL A 35 -0.55 1.98 3.41
C VAL A 35 -1.66 3.01 3.17
N LEU A 36 -1.68 3.55 1.95
CA LEU A 36 -2.79 4.32 1.40
C LEU A 36 -3.64 3.40 0.53
N THR A 37 -4.96 3.36 0.74
CA THR A 37 -5.86 2.44 0.02
C THR A 37 -6.87 3.21 -0.83
N ALA A 38 -7.28 2.64 -1.98
CA ALA A 38 -8.20 3.30 -2.91
C ALA A 38 -9.54 3.65 -2.27
N ALA A 39 -10.03 2.78 -1.38
CA ALA A 39 -11.23 2.99 -0.59
C ALA A 39 -11.15 4.21 0.36
N ARG A 40 -9.94 4.72 0.67
CA ARG A 40 -9.72 5.85 1.59
C ARG A 40 -8.58 6.74 1.13
N LYS A 41 -8.88 7.65 0.20
CA LYS A 41 -7.92 8.63 -0.36
C LYS A 41 -7.32 9.62 0.64
N LYS A 42 -7.92 9.78 1.84
CA LYS A 42 -7.49 10.77 2.86
C LYS A 42 -6.91 10.17 4.15
N GLY A 43 -6.82 8.85 4.28
CA GLY A 43 -6.38 8.22 5.53
C GLY A 43 -5.39 7.09 5.31
N THR A 44 -4.20 7.21 5.88
CA THR A 44 -3.24 6.12 5.96
C THR A 44 -3.69 5.09 7.00
N ARG A 45 -3.31 3.82 6.81
CA ARG A 45 -3.56 2.76 7.79
C ARG A 45 -2.31 1.96 8.06
N LYS A 46 -2.10 1.63 9.33
CA LYS A 46 -1.20 0.55 9.74
C LYS A 46 -1.85 -0.79 9.38
N VAL A 47 -1.17 -1.58 8.54
CA VAL A 47 -1.61 -2.91 8.12
C VAL A 47 -0.43 -3.87 8.30
N ASN A 48 -0.75 -5.10 8.72
CA ASN A 48 0.25 -6.15 8.79
C ASN A 48 0.60 -6.62 7.37
N ILE A 49 1.89 -6.84 7.11
CA ILE A 49 2.39 -7.31 5.82
C ILE A 49 1.75 -8.64 5.41
N SER A 50 1.39 -9.51 6.36
CA SER A 50 0.74 -10.80 6.08
C SER A 50 -0.64 -10.69 5.42
N HIS A 51 -1.27 -9.51 5.47
CA HIS A 51 -2.58 -9.26 4.86
C HIS A 51 -2.48 -8.61 3.47
N LEU A 52 -1.26 -8.33 3.01
CA LEU A 52 -0.98 -7.64 1.77
C LEU A 52 -0.30 -8.60 0.79
N GLU A 53 -0.79 -8.58 -0.43
CA GLU A 53 -0.10 -9.19 -1.56
C GLU A 53 0.64 -8.09 -2.31
N MET A 54 1.97 -8.20 -2.37
CA MET A 54 2.81 -7.23 -3.07
C MET A 54 2.75 -7.50 -4.56
N LEU A 55 2.56 -6.46 -5.36
CA LEU A 55 2.66 -6.53 -6.81
C LEU A 55 4.08 -6.18 -7.26
N ASP A 56 4.41 -6.55 -8.49
CA ASP A 56 5.70 -6.23 -9.13
C ASP A 56 5.81 -4.76 -9.57
N LYS A 57 4.76 -3.97 -9.33
CA LYS A 57 4.73 -2.56 -9.69
C LYS A 57 5.24 -1.69 -8.53
N VAL A 58 6.21 -0.85 -8.85
CA VAL A 58 6.72 0.21 -7.98
C VAL A 58 6.27 1.55 -8.55
N VAL A 59 5.85 2.44 -7.66
CA VAL A 59 5.41 3.80 -7.97
C VAL A 59 6.22 4.73 -7.11
N ASP A 60 6.56 5.90 -7.65
CA ASP A 60 7.19 6.92 -6.83
C ASP A 60 6.16 7.54 -5.86
N VAL A 61 6.47 7.55 -4.58
CA VAL A 61 5.58 8.11 -3.53
C VAL A 61 5.59 9.63 -3.57
N ALA A 62 6.64 10.25 -4.14
CA ALA A 62 6.74 11.69 -4.30
C ALA A 62 5.65 12.24 -5.24
N ASP A 63 5.21 11.43 -6.21
CA ASP A 63 4.17 11.79 -7.16
C ASP A 63 2.77 11.45 -6.63
N GLU A 64 2.13 12.39 -5.93
CA GLU A 64 0.75 12.23 -5.47
C GLU A 64 -0.22 11.82 -6.60
N ASN A 65 0.00 12.31 -7.82
CA ASN A 65 -0.81 11.98 -8.98
C ASN A 65 -0.64 10.52 -9.42
N ALA A 66 0.58 9.98 -9.34
CA ALA A 66 0.84 8.58 -9.66
C ALA A 66 0.17 7.66 -8.64
N VAL A 67 0.24 8.02 -7.35
CA VAL A 67 -0.45 7.32 -6.26
C VAL A 67 -1.96 7.34 -6.47
N LYS A 68 -2.55 8.51 -6.76
CA LYS A 68 -4.00 8.64 -7.04
C LYS A 68 -4.41 7.82 -8.26
N LYS A 69 -3.59 7.75 -9.31
CA LYS A 69 -3.86 6.98 -10.53
C LYS A 69 -3.87 5.47 -10.30
N VAL A 70 -3.04 4.97 -9.39
CA VAL A 70 -3.03 3.54 -8.99
C VAL A 70 -4.25 3.19 -8.15
N LEU A 71 -4.76 4.17 -7.42
CA LEU A 71 -5.91 4.08 -6.51
C LEU A 71 -7.24 4.50 -7.16
N SER A 72 -7.22 4.79 -8.46
CA SER A 72 -8.37 5.17 -9.28
C SER A 72 -8.95 3.98 -10.03
#